data_AF-A0A3N7FN93-F1
#
_entry.id   AF-A0A3N7FN93-F1
#
_cell.length_a   1.000
_cell.length_b   1.000
_cell.length_c   1.000
_cell.angle_alpha   90.00
_cell.angle_beta   90.00
_cell.angle_gamma   90.00
#
_symmetry.space_group_name_H-M   'P 1'
#
loop_
_entity.id
_entity.type
_entity.pdbx_description
1 polymer ?
#
loop_
_entity_poly.entity_id
_entity_poly.type
_entity_poly.pdbx_seq_one_letter_code
_entity_poly.pdbx_strand_id
1 'polypeptide(L)'
;MEQVKFSIHRAMNQLARTLACEWTKDNIRTNCVAPWYIRTSLVEHLLDDKVSLDKVVSRTPLQRDGDPKEVSSLVGFLCLPAAAAYITGQDISTDGGFTVNGFNPI
;
A
#
# COMPACT_ATOMS: atom_id res chain seq x y z
N MET A 1 2.47 -8.62 -16.92
CA MET A 1 1.42 -8.34 -15.91
C MET A 1 1.88 -7.35 -14.84
N GLU A 2 3.11 -7.42 -14.31
CA GLU A 2 3.60 -6.46 -13.29
C GLU A 2 3.56 -5.00 -13.75
N GLN A 3 3.97 -4.70 -15.00
CA GLN A 3 3.89 -3.33 -15.54
C GLN A 3 2.47 -2.74 -15.49
N VAL A 4 1.44 -3.57 -15.74
CA VAL A 4 0.04 -3.15 -15.70
C VAL A 4 -0.39 -2.84 -14.27
N LYS A 5 0.02 -3.65 -13.28
CA LYS A 5 -0.26 -3.42 -11.86
C LYS A 5 0.34 -2.09 -11.38
N PHE A 6 1.59 -1.81 -11.75
CA PHE A 6 2.25 -0.54 -11.44
C PHE A 6 1.55 0.67 -12.08
N SER A 7 1.07 0.55 -13.32
CA SER A 7 0.36 1.65 -13.99
C SER A 7 -0.97 1.98 -13.33
N ILE A 8 -1.74 0.98 -12.88
CA ILE A 8 -3.00 1.19 -12.16
C ILE A 8 -2.74 1.92 -10.84
N HIS A 9 -1.71 1.50 -10.09
CA HIS A 9 -1.30 2.17 -8.85
C HIS A 9 -0.98 3.66 -9.09
N ARG A 10 -0.16 3.96 -10.09
CA ARG A 10 0.18 5.36 -10.43
C ARG A 10 -1.04 6.19 -10.83
N ALA A 11 -2.00 5.59 -11.54
CA ALA A 11 -3.25 6.26 -11.87
C ALA A 11 -4.08 6.59 -10.62
N MET A 12 -4.15 5.68 -9.65
CA MET A 12 -4.83 5.92 -8.36
C MET A 12 -4.14 6.97 -7.51
N ASN A 13 -2.81 6.97 -7.50
CA ASN A 13 -2.02 8.02 -6.86
C ASN A 13 -2.31 9.40 -7.46
N GLN A 14 -2.30 9.50 -8.80
CA GLN A 14 -2.60 10.76 -9.48
C GLN A 14 -4.04 11.22 -9.21
N LEU A 15 -5.01 10.29 -9.22
CA LEU A 15 -6.39 10.60 -8.87
C LEU A 15 -6.49 11.16 -7.44
N ALA A 16 -5.84 10.50 -6.47
CA ALA A 16 -5.86 10.95 -5.08
C ALA A 16 -5.27 12.35 -4.90
N ARG A 17 -4.21 12.71 -5.64
CA ARG A 17 -3.61 14.06 -5.62
C ARG A 17 -4.55 15.11 -6.21
N THR A 18 -5.17 14.81 -7.35
CA THR A 18 -6.13 15.74 -7.96
C THR A 18 -7.31 16.00 -7.02
N LEU A 19 -7.91 14.94 -6.47
CA LEU A 19 -9.03 15.06 -5.53
C LEU A 19 -8.63 15.79 -4.24
N ALA A 20 -7.42 15.56 -3.73
CA ALA A 20 -6.92 16.29 -2.56
C ALA A 20 -6.91 17.80 -2.79
N CYS A 21 -6.46 18.27 -3.96
CA CYS A 21 -6.49 19.70 -4.29
C CYS A 21 -7.93 20.24 -4.44
N GLU A 22 -8.81 19.47 -5.08
CA GLU A 22 -10.18 19.92 -5.39
C GLU A 22 -11.10 19.93 -4.16
N TRP A 23 -10.98 18.93 -3.28
CA TRP A 23 -11.92 18.69 -2.19
C TRP A 23 -11.45 19.22 -0.83
N THR A 24 -10.22 19.74 -0.71
CA THR A 24 -9.76 20.38 0.53
C THR A 24 -10.64 21.57 0.93
N LYS A 25 -11.22 22.29 -0.04
CA LYS A 25 -12.17 23.39 0.22
C LYS A 25 -13.43 22.93 0.97
N ASP A 26 -13.79 21.66 0.83
CA ASP A 26 -14.95 21.02 1.45
C ASP A 26 -14.54 20.28 2.74
N ASN A 27 -13.31 20.49 3.22
CA ASN A 27 -12.71 19.81 4.38
C ASN A 27 -12.65 18.27 4.23
N ILE A 28 -12.53 17.78 2.99
CA ILE A 28 -12.37 16.37 2.67
C ILE A 28 -10.90 16.10 2.35
N ARG A 29 -10.36 15.04 2.97
CA ARG A 29 -8.98 14.57 2.73
C ARG A 29 -8.99 13.33 1.86
N THR A 30 -8.02 13.21 0.97
CA THR A 30 -7.89 12.05 0.08
C THR A 30 -6.45 11.54 0.09
N ASN A 31 -6.24 10.24 0.27
CA ASN A 31 -4.92 9.62 0.24
C ASN A 31 -5.01 8.26 -0.46
N CYS A 32 -3.88 7.76 -0.95
CA CYS A 32 -3.71 6.44 -1.53
C CYS A 32 -2.90 5.56 -0.55
N VAL A 33 -3.30 4.29 -0.41
CA VAL A 33 -2.58 3.29 0.37
C VAL A 33 -2.10 2.20 -0.59
N ALA A 34 -0.80 1.95 -0.59
CA ALA A 34 -0.12 1.04 -1.52
C ALA A 34 0.41 -0.20 -0.79
N PRO A 35 -0.40 -1.27 -0.65
CA PRO A 35 0.06 -2.50 -0.02
C PRO A 35 0.93 -3.34 -0.97
N TRP A 36 1.77 -4.18 -0.37
CA TRP A 36 2.46 -5.28 -1.06
C TRP A 36 1.70 -6.60 -0.86
N TYR A 37 2.38 -7.74 -0.81
CA TYR A 37 1.73 -9.03 -0.54
C TYR A 37 1.17 -9.04 0.88
N ILE A 38 -0.15 -8.99 0.97
CA ILE A 38 -0.94 -9.07 2.20
C ILE A 38 -1.73 -10.37 2.19
N ARG A 39 -1.73 -11.10 3.30
CA ARG A 39 -2.41 -12.40 3.45
C ARG A 39 -3.94 -12.27 3.40
N THR A 40 -4.49 -12.19 2.19
CA THR A 40 -5.92 -12.12 1.90
C THR A 40 -6.31 -13.33 1.04
N SER A 41 -7.60 -13.69 1.05
CA SER A 41 -8.12 -14.81 0.24
C SER A 41 -7.80 -14.69 -1.25
N LEU A 42 -7.62 -13.46 -1.75
CA LEU A 42 -7.25 -13.20 -3.14
C LEU A 42 -5.85 -13.73 -3.51
N VAL A 43 -4.91 -13.73 -2.57
CA VAL A 43 -3.50 -14.14 -2.81
C VAL A 43 -3.09 -15.36 -2.01
N GLU A 44 -4.01 -15.95 -1.24
CA GLU A 44 -3.78 -17.12 -0.40
C GLU A 44 -3.13 -18.27 -1.20
N HIS A 45 -3.68 -18.60 -2.38
CA HIS A 45 -3.13 -19.61 -3.28
C HIS A 45 -1.71 -19.29 -3.80
N LEU A 46 -1.31 -18.02 -3.88
CA LEU A 46 0.05 -17.61 -4.27
C LEU A 46 1.03 -17.66 -3.10
N LEU A 47 0.52 -17.47 -1.87
CA LEU A 47 1.32 -17.52 -0.64
C LEU A 47 1.46 -18.95 -0.11
N ASP A 48 0.54 -19.85 -0.46
CA ASP A 48 0.63 -21.28 -0.16
C ASP A 48 1.69 -22.01 -1.01
N ASP A 49 2.02 -21.46 -2.20
CA ASP A 49 3.20 -21.87 -2.94
C ASP A 49 4.46 -21.32 -2.27
N LYS A 50 5.17 -22.21 -1.55
CA LYS A 50 6.42 -21.89 -0.84
C LYS A 50 7.45 -21.17 -1.71
N VAL A 51 7.58 -21.56 -2.98
CA VAL A 51 8.55 -20.94 -3.90
C VAL A 51 8.19 -19.49 -4.20
N SER A 52 6.90 -19.18 -4.27
CA SER A 52 6.39 -17.83 -4.48
C SER A 52 6.49 -17.00 -3.20
N LEU A 53 6.18 -17.59 -2.04
CA LEU A 53 6.34 -16.93 -0.74
C LEU A 53 7.81 -16.56 -0.46
N ASP A 54 8.75 -17.46 -0.69
CA ASP A 54 10.18 -17.20 -0.46
C ASP A 54 10.70 -16.04 -1.32
N LYS A 55 10.20 -15.90 -2.55
CA LYS A 55 10.51 -14.74 -3.42
C LYS A 55 9.95 -13.42 -2.90
N VAL A 56 8.77 -13.46 -2.29
CA VAL A 56 8.15 -12.28 -1.66
C VAL A 56 8.92 -11.88 -0.40
N VAL A 57 9.21 -12.87 0.45
CA VAL A 57 9.90 -12.69 1.74
C VAL A 57 11.32 -12.18 1.51
N SER A 58 12.08 -12.80 0.60
CA SER A 58 13.46 -12.38 0.30
C SER A 58 13.58 -10.94 -0.21
N ARG A 59 12.52 -10.37 -0.78
CA ARG A 59 12.50 -8.98 -1.29
C ARG A 59 11.89 -7.98 -0.31
N THR A 60 11.29 -8.46 0.77
CA THR A 60 10.66 -7.62 1.79
C THR A 60 11.64 -7.42 2.94
N PRO A 61 12.09 -6.18 3.23
CA PRO A 61 12.95 -5.90 4.38
C PRO A 61 12.49 -6.44 5.72
N LEU A 62 11.18 -6.45 5.98
CA LEU A 62 10.63 -7.06 7.20
C LEU A 62 10.60 -8.60 7.18
N GLN A 63 11.05 -9.25 6.11
CA GLN A 63 11.21 -10.71 5.97
C GLN A 63 9.92 -11.50 6.26
N ARG A 64 8.78 -10.95 5.86
CA ARG A 64 7.47 -11.60 5.94
C ARG A 64 6.46 -10.94 5.00
N ASP A 65 5.36 -11.61 4.73
CA ASP A 65 4.16 -11.00 4.18
C ASP A 65 3.44 -10.13 5.22
N GLY A 66 2.57 -9.23 4.75
CA GLY A 66 1.79 -8.35 5.60
C GLY A 66 0.48 -8.99 6.08
N ASP A 67 0.02 -8.59 7.26
CA ASP A 67 -1.30 -8.94 7.79
C ASP A 67 -2.34 -7.89 7.34
N PRO A 68 -3.56 -8.29 6.93
CA PRO A 68 -4.63 -7.34 6.57
C PRO A 68 -4.91 -6.26 7.62
N LYS A 69 -4.69 -6.56 8.91
CA LYS A 69 -4.85 -5.63 10.03
C LYS A 69 -3.84 -4.48 9.99
N GLU A 70 -2.67 -4.68 9.39
CA GLU A 70 -1.66 -3.62 9.26
C GLU A 70 -2.13 -2.56 8.27
N VAL A 71 -2.74 -2.99 7.15
CA VAL A 71 -3.35 -2.08 6.16
C VAL A 71 -4.58 -1.39 6.76
N SER A 72 -5.48 -2.14 7.40
CA SER A 72 -6.69 -1.54 7.96
C SER A 72 -6.40 -0.59 9.12
N SER A 73 -5.36 -0.85 9.92
CA SER A 73 -4.90 0.06 10.97
C SER A 73 -4.41 1.39 10.41
N LEU A 74 -3.65 1.38 9.31
CA LEU A 74 -3.24 2.61 8.63
C LEU A 74 -4.46 3.37 8.09
N VAL A 75 -5.39 2.68 7.44
CA VAL A 75 -6.63 3.32 6.95
C VAL A 75 -7.41 3.93 8.10
N GLY A 76 -7.56 3.21 9.22
CA GLY A 76 -8.19 3.71 10.44
C GLY A 76 -7.50 4.98 10.96
N PHE A 77 -6.17 4.98 11.01
CA PHE A 77 -5.38 6.16 11.36
C PHE A 77 -5.67 7.35 10.44
N LEU A 78 -5.71 7.14 9.12
CA LEU A 78 -5.99 8.20 8.14
C LEU A 78 -7.40 8.78 8.31
N CYS A 79 -8.34 8.04 8.88
CA CYS A 79 -9.68 8.52 9.21
C CYS A 79 -9.76 9.29 10.53
N LEU A 80 -8.74 9.25 11.40
CA LEU A 80 -8.75 9.96 12.68
C LEU A 80 -8.70 11.49 12.48
N PRO A 81 -9.64 12.27 13.04
CA PRO A 81 -9.73 13.71 12.81
C PRO A 81 -8.49 14.49 13.22
N ALA A 82 -7.95 14.24 14.42
CA ALA A 82 -6.80 14.99 14.93
C ALA A 82 -5.46 14.43 14.44
N ALA A 83 -5.31 13.11 14.42
CA ALA A 83 -4.03 12.46 14.15
C ALA A 83 -3.60 12.54 12.67
N ALA A 84 -4.56 12.63 11.75
CA ALA A 84 -4.31 12.70 10.31
C ALA A 84 -4.83 14.00 9.66
N ALA A 85 -5.17 15.03 10.46
CA ALA A 85 -5.76 16.29 10.01
C ALA A 85 -4.97 16.95 8.86
N TYR A 86 -3.64 16.82 8.90
CA TYR A 86 -2.72 17.47 7.97
C TYR A 86 -2.17 16.52 6.90
N ILE A 87 -2.83 15.38 6.68
CA ILE A 87 -2.41 14.35 5.72
C ILE A 87 -3.45 14.23 4.61
N THR A 88 -3.11 14.77 3.44
CA THR A 88 -3.90 14.69 2.20
C THR A 88 -2.97 14.64 0.98
N GLY A 89 -3.43 14.03 -0.11
CA GLY A 89 -2.70 13.86 -1.37
C GLY A 89 -1.50 12.91 -1.31
N GLN A 90 -1.37 12.10 -0.26
CA GLN A 90 -0.23 11.20 -0.07
C GLN A 90 -0.46 9.82 -0.70
N ASP A 91 0.64 9.18 -1.08
CA ASP A 91 0.70 7.78 -1.46
C ASP A 91 1.56 7.06 -0.42
N ILE A 92 0.93 6.20 0.39
CA ILE A 92 1.54 5.62 1.58
C ILE A 92 1.71 4.12 1.38
N SER A 93 2.96 3.70 1.23
CA SER A 93 3.32 2.28 1.11
C SER A 93 3.13 1.54 2.44
N THR A 94 2.43 0.42 2.40
CA THR A 94 2.26 -0.53 3.52
C THR A 94 2.79 -1.89 3.09
N ASP A 95 4.11 -1.98 2.96
CA ASP A 95 4.75 -3.04 2.17
C ASP A 95 6.00 -3.67 2.81
N GLY A 96 6.23 -3.40 4.10
CA GLY A 96 7.40 -3.89 4.80
C GLY A 96 8.74 -3.44 4.22
N GLY A 97 8.76 -2.33 3.47
CA GLY A 97 9.95 -1.73 2.88
C GLY A 97 10.25 -2.16 1.44
N PHE A 98 9.38 -2.98 0.83
CA PHE A 98 9.58 -3.47 -0.54
C PHE A 98 9.80 -2.33 -1.55
N THR A 99 9.01 -1.25 -1.50
CA THR A 99 9.14 -0.12 -2.44
C THR A 99 10.53 0.52 -2.40
N VAL A 100 11.18 0.53 -1.23
CA VAL A 100 12.51 1.13 -1.04
C VAL A 100 13.63 0.16 -1.45
N ASN A 101 13.48 -1.12 -1.12
CA ASN A 101 14.47 -2.15 -1.44
C ASN A 101 14.44 -2.56 -2.94
N GLY A 102 13.24 -2.61 -3.52
CA GLY A 102 13.01 -3.12 -4.87
C GLY A 102 13.13 -4.64 -4.96
N PHE A 103 13.56 -5.12 -6.12
CA PHE A 103 13.64 -6.57 -6.41
C PHE A 103 14.94 -7.24 -5.95
N ASN A 104 15.79 -6.51 -5.23
CA ASN A 104 17.02 -7.06 -4.69
C ASN A 104 16.68 -8.01 -3.54
N PRO A 105 17.13 -9.28 -3.59
CA PRO A 105 17.01 -10.15 -2.44
C PRO A 105 17.89 -9.63 -1.30
N ILE A 106 17.41 -9.84 -0.08
CA ILE A 106 18.05 -9.51 1.19
C ILE A 106 18.67 -10.77 1.77
#